data_AF-A0A2E6AB58-F1
#
_entry.id   AF-A0A2E6AB58-F1
#
_cell.length_a   1.000
_cell.length_b   1.000
_cell.length_c   1.000
_cell.angle_alpha   90.00
_cell.angle_beta   90.00
_cell.angle_gamma   90.00
#
_symmetry.space_group_name_H-M   'P 1'
#
loop_
_entity.id
_entity.type
_entity.pdbx_description
1 polymer ?
#
loop_
_entity_poly.entity_id
_entity_poly.type
_entity_poly.pdbx_seq_one_letter_code
_entity_poly.pdbx_strand_id
1 'polypeptide(L)'
;MIFIIGLTILIAILSNVFASYSLHPSEQYKQEIQKRENQRTKPVANINLASNPIIKQATPIITASAGKLSGEEVYNAVCMSCHTSGVAGAPVIGKSDQWAERIAQGKQSLYSNAINGIGVMPAKGGASNLSDDNIKAAVDYILSESN
;
A
#
# COMPACT_ATOMS: atom_id res chain seq x y z
N MET A 1 -0.12 49.79 46.05
CA MET A 1 0.05 48.37 46.48
C MET A 1 -1.03 47.45 45.91
N ILE A 2 -2.33 47.74 46.06
CA ILE A 2 -3.43 46.90 45.56
C ILE A 2 -3.37 46.63 44.04
N PHE A 3 -3.02 47.63 43.21
CA PHE A 3 -2.86 47.45 41.76
C PHE A 3 -1.70 46.53 41.36
N ILE A 4 -0.60 46.54 42.12
CA ILE A 4 0.56 45.67 41.85
C ILE A 4 0.21 44.22 42.20
N ILE A 5 -0.53 44.01 43.30
CA ILE A 5 -1.01 42.68 43.71
C ILE A 5 -2.04 42.14 42.70
N GLY A 6 -2.93 42.99 42.18
CA GLY A 6 -3.89 42.59 41.16
C GLY A 6 -3.21 42.18 39.85
N LEU A 7 -2.18 42.93 39.42
CA LEU A 7 -1.43 42.63 38.21
C LEU A 7 -0.66 41.29 38.32
N THR A 8 -0.04 41.02 39.47
CA THR A 8 0.70 39.76 39.67
C THR A 8 -0.21 38.54 39.70
N ILE A 9 -1.40 38.66 40.28
CA ILE A 9 -2.42 37.60 40.26
C ILE A 9 -2.92 37.35 38.84
N LEU A 10 -3.20 38.40 38.08
CA LEU A 10 -3.63 38.29 36.69
C LEU A 10 -2.57 37.62 35.82
N ILE A 11 -1.30 38.03 35.96
CA ILE A 11 -0.17 37.43 35.24
C ILE A 11 -0.03 35.95 35.61
N ALA A 12 -0.13 35.59 36.90
CA ALA A 12 -0.05 34.19 37.33
C ALA A 12 -1.17 33.32 36.74
N ILE A 13 -2.40 33.84 36.69
CA ILE A 13 -3.54 33.15 36.05
C ILE A 13 -3.29 32.98 34.56
N LEU A 14 -2.85 34.03 33.86
CA LEU A 14 -2.56 33.97 32.44
C LEU A 14 -1.40 33.02 32.12
N SER A 15 -0.34 32.99 32.94
CA SER A 15 0.76 32.05 32.80
C SER A 15 0.30 30.60 32.98
N ASN A 16 -0.59 30.33 33.93
CA ASN A 16 -1.12 28.99 34.15
C ASN A 16 -2.03 28.52 33.00
N VAL A 17 -2.84 29.44 32.45
CA VAL A 17 -3.67 29.19 31.25
C VAL A 17 -2.80 28.98 30.01
N PHE A 18 -1.74 29.76 29.83
CA PHE A 18 -0.85 29.63 28.67
C PHE A 18 -0.01 28.34 28.73
N ALA A 19 0.43 27.94 29.93
CA ALA A 19 1.11 26.66 30.18
C ALA A 19 0.20 25.46 29.88
N SER A 20 -1.10 25.57 30.16
CA SER A 20 -2.09 24.54 29.84
C SER A 20 -2.50 24.52 28.35
N TYR A 21 -2.21 25.57 27.59
CA TYR A 21 -2.43 25.60 26.14
C TYR A 21 -1.25 25.08 25.30
N SER A 22 -0.02 25.12 25.83
CA SER A 22 1.18 25.06 24.98
C SER A 22 2.05 23.81 25.06
N LEU A 23 1.68 22.72 25.75
CA LEU A 23 2.55 21.53 25.82
C LEU A 23 1.82 20.19 25.65
N HIS A 24 2.24 19.47 24.61
CA HIS A 24 2.00 18.05 24.27
C HIS A 24 0.67 17.61 23.59
N PRO A 25 0.47 17.96 22.31
CA PRO A 25 -0.44 17.21 21.43
C PRO A 25 -0.08 15.72 21.28
N SER A 26 1.21 15.36 21.42
CA SER A 26 1.71 13.99 21.25
C SER A 26 1.32 13.04 22.38
N GLU A 27 1.30 13.50 23.63
CA GLU A 27 1.01 12.63 24.79
C GLU A 27 -0.49 12.31 24.91
N GLN A 28 -1.37 13.26 24.56
CA GLN A 28 -2.83 13.03 24.60
C GLN A 28 -3.24 11.89 23.65
N TYR A 29 -2.50 11.72 22.56
CA TYR A 29 -2.81 10.76 21.52
C TYR A 29 -1.94 9.48 21.59
N LYS A 30 -0.91 9.47 22.43
CA LYS A 30 0.02 8.33 22.60
C LYS A 30 -0.71 7.03 22.91
N GLN A 31 -1.68 7.07 23.83
CA GLN A 31 -2.43 5.87 24.20
C GLN A 31 -3.27 5.32 23.05
N GLU A 32 -3.87 6.20 22.25
CA GLU A 32 -4.67 5.79 21.10
C GLU A 32 -3.79 5.28 19.96
N ILE A 33 -2.64 5.93 19.69
CA ILE A 33 -1.61 5.42 18.78
C ILE A 33 -1.17 4.02 19.18
N GLN A 34 -0.76 3.85 20.43
CA GLN A 34 -0.25 2.57 20.93
C GLN A 34 -1.33 1.49 20.88
N LYS A 35 -2.60 1.86 21.12
CA LYS A 35 -3.74 0.95 20.96
C LYS A 35 -3.92 0.54 19.49
N ARG A 36 -3.87 1.49 18.55
CA ARG A 36 -4.03 1.19 17.10
C ARG A 36 -2.86 0.41 16.54
N GLU A 37 -1.65 0.66 17.01
CA GLU A 37 -0.47 -0.13 16.70
C GLU A 37 -0.63 -1.56 17.20
N ASN A 38 -0.90 -1.76 18.50
CA ASN A 38 -1.10 -3.09 19.08
C ASN A 38 -2.28 -3.85 18.42
N GLN A 39 -3.33 -3.15 18.01
CA GLN A 39 -4.47 -3.76 17.31
C GLN A 39 -4.11 -4.23 15.90
N ARG A 40 -3.20 -3.53 15.22
CA ARG A 40 -2.72 -3.86 13.87
C ARG A 40 -1.58 -4.88 13.87
N THR A 41 -0.74 -4.88 14.90
CA THR A 41 0.41 -5.78 15.05
C THR A 41 0.13 -7.02 15.88
N LYS A 42 -1.09 -7.20 16.40
CA LYS A 42 -1.48 -8.43 17.10
C LYS A 42 -1.12 -9.65 16.22
N PRO A 43 -0.31 -10.60 16.72
CA PRO A 43 0.10 -11.72 15.90
C PRO A 43 -1.12 -12.56 15.55
N VAL A 44 -1.31 -12.83 14.27
CA VAL A 44 -2.39 -13.70 13.79
C VAL A 44 -2.16 -15.18 14.14
N ALA A 45 -0.94 -15.53 14.57
CA ALA A 45 -0.58 -16.85 15.07
C ALA A 45 0.73 -16.79 15.88
N ASN A 46 0.92 -17.76 16.79
CA ASN A 46 2.16 -17.96 17.53
C ASN A 46 3.09 -18.84 16.68
N ILE A 47 4.25 -18.32 16.27
CA ILE A 47 5.20 -19.08 15.44
C ILE A 47 6.32 -19.59 16.36
N ASN A 48 6.43 -20.89 16.53
CA ASN A 48 7.53 -21.52 17.27
C ASN A 48 8.77 -21.58 16.36
N LEU A 49 9.74 -20.67 16.54
CA LEU A 49 10.96 -20.61 15.72
C LEU A 49 11.97 -21.75 15.99
N ALA A 50 11.69 -22.65 16.95
CA ALA A 50 12.64 -23.67 17.41
C ALA A 50 12.47 -25.06 16.76
N SER A 51 11.77 -25.18 15.63
CA SER A 51 11.67 -26.46 14.91
C SER A 51 11.78 -26.23 13.42
N ASN A 52 12.92 -26.65 12.86
CA ASN A 52 13.24 -26.81 11.43
C ASN A 52 12.27 -26.13 10.44
N PRO A 53 12.61 -24.95 9.88
CA PRO A 53 11.70 -24.19 9.06
C PRO A 53 11.64 -24.77 7.63
N ILE A 54 10.89 -25.86 7.44
CA ILE A 54 10.07 -25.95 6.23
C ILE A 54 8.83 -25.10 6.52
N ILE A 55 9.04 -23.79 6.57
CA ILE A 55 7.95 -22.83 6.59
C ILE A 55 7.33 -22.93 5.20
N LYS A 56 6.18 -23.61 5.10
CA LYS A 56 5.21 -23.32 4.03
C LYS A 56 4.74 -21.90 4.28
N GLN A 57 5.50 -20.93 3.78
CA GLN A 57 5.16 -19.52 3.84
C GLN A 57 3.91 -19.34 2.99
N ALA A 58 2.76 -19.14 3.62
CA ALA A 58 1.52 -18.73 2.95
C ALA A 58 1.53 -17.23 2.61
N THR A 59 2.72 -16.72 2.28
CA THR A 59 2.96 -15.45 1.63
C THR A 59 3.95 -15.81 0.53
N PRO A 60 3.64 -15.61 -0.75
CA PRO A 60 4.63 -15.83 -1.78
C PRO A 60 5.66 -14.70 -1.64
N ILE A 61 6.66 -14.90 -0.78
CA ILE A 61 7.98 -14.36 -1.08
C ILE A 61 8.34 -15.09 -2.37
N ILE A 62 8.24 -14.36 -3.49
CA ILE A 62 8.77 -14.81 -4.76
C ILE A 62 10.29 -14.89 -4.55
N THR A 63 10.72 -15.99 -3.94
CA THR A 63 12.07 -16.49 -4.09
C THR A 63 12.30 -16.55 -5.58
N ALA A 64 13.48 -16.11 -6.01
CA ALA A 64 13.89 -16.07 -7.40
C ALA A 64 14.04 -17.46 -8.04
N SER A 65 13.09 -18.35 -7.83
CA SER A 65 12.74 -19.34 -8.82
C SER A 65 11.94 -18.60 -9.88
N ALA A 66 12.56 -18.41 -11.04
CA ALA A 66 11.90 -18.00 -12.29
C ALA A 66 10.92 -19.10 -12.76
N GLY A 67 10.05 -19.55 -11.87
CA GLY A 67 8.93 -20.42 -12.17
C GLY A 67 7.89 -19.61 -12.94
N LYS A 68 7.24 -20.29 -13.88
CA LYS A 68 6.11 -19.75 -14.61
C LYS A 68 4.95 -19.56 -13.62
N LEU A 69 4.70 -18.33 -13.22
CA LEU A 69 3.56 -17.97 -12.36
C LEU A 69 2.29 -17.88 -13.21
N SER A 70 1.14 -18.12 -12.60
CA SER A 70 -0.13 -17.80 -13.26
C SER A 70 -0.34 -16.30 -13.35
N GLY A 71 -1.17 -15.86 -14.31
CA GLY A 71 -1.49 -14.44 -14.49
C GLY A 71 -2.19 -13.85 -13.27
N GLU A 72 -3.07 -14.62 -12.64
CA GLU A 72 -3.77 -14.22 -11.41
C GLU A 72 -2.81 -14.02 -10.24
N GLU A 73 -1.83 -14.92 -10.05
CA GLU A 73 -0.83 -14.78 -8.99
C GLU A 73 0.00 -13.50 -9.17
N VAL A 74 0.44 -13.21 -10.40
CA VAL A 74 1.19 -11.99 -10.70
C VAL A 74 0.32 -10.74 -10.53
N TYR A 75 -0.94 -10.80 -10.98
CA TYR A 75 -1.89 -9.71 -10.78
C TYR A 75 -2.06 -9.39 -9.29
N ASN A 76 -2.36 -10.39 -8.47
CA ASN A 76 -2.59 -10.22 -7.04
C ASN A 76 -1.33 -9.70 -6.32
N ALA A 77 -0.15 -10.15 -6.73
CA ALA A 77 1.11 -9.74 -6.12
C ALA A 77 1.56 -8.32 -6.49
N VAL A 78 1.31 -7.87 -7.73
CA VAL A 78 1.92 -6.65 -8.28
C VAL A 78 0.89 -5.68 -8.83
N CYS A 79 0.02 -6.13 -9.73
CA CYS A 79 -0.83 -5.27 -10.55
C CYS A 79 -2.07 -4.76 -9.82
N MET A 80 -2.61 -5.54 -8.89
CA MET A 80 -3.84 -5.30 -8.14
C MET A 80 -3.84 -3.94 -7.43
N SER A 81 -2.67 -3.55 -6.90
CA SER A 81 -2.46 -2.29 -6.18
C SER A 81 -2.98 -1.05 -6.92
N CYS A 82 -2.92 -1.06 -8.25
CA CYS A 82 -3.41 0.02 -9.10
C CYS A 82 -4.65 -0.36 -9.91
N HIS A 83 -4.69 -1.58 -10.46
CA HIS A 83 -5.70 -1.99 -11.43
C HIS A 83 -7.01 -2.50 -10.80
N THR A 84 -7.14 -2.59 -9.47
CA THR A 84 -8.43 -2.89 -8.82
C THR A 84 -9.27 -1.64 -8.58
N SER A 85 -8.65 -0.55 -8.12
CA SER A 85 -9.37 0.69 -7.77
C SER A 85 -9.14 1.83 -8.78
N GLY A 86 -8.20 1.66 -9.71
CA GLY A 86 -7.88 2.66 -10.73
C GLY A 86 -6.96 3.76 -10.21
N VAL A 87 -6.02 3.41 -9.33
CA VAL A 87 -5.05 4.37 -8.77
C VAL A 87 -4.33 5.10 -9.89
N ALA A 88 -4.19 6.42 -9.75
CA ALA A 88 -3.55 7.29 -10.73
C ALA A 88 -4.15 7.20 -12.16
N GLY A 89 -5.43 6.79 -12.28
CA GLY A 89 -6.08 6.62 -13.58
C GLY A 89 -5.75 5.30 -14.28
N ALA A 90 -5.23 4.31 -13.55
CA ALA A 90 -5.06 2.97 -14.09
C ALA A 90 -6.41 2.38 -14.55
N PRO A 91 -6.47 1.68 -15.70
CA PRO A 91 -7.68 1.02 -16.13
C PRO A 91 -8.05 -0.10 -15.15
N VAL A 92 -9.29 -0.08 -14.67
CA VAL A 92 -9.79 -1.02 -13.67
C VAL A 92 -10.12 -2.35 -14.33
N ILE A 93 -9.61 -3.45 -13.79
CA ILE A 93 -9.95 -4.81 -14.25
C ILE A 93 -11.48 -5.01 -14.20
N GLY A 94 -12.07 -5.66 -15.21
CA GLY A 94 -13.51 -5.88 -15.29
C GLY A 94 -14.33 -4.70 -15.81
N LYS A 95 -13.72 -3.53 -16.02
CA LYS A 95 -14.41 -2.37 -16.61
C LYS A 95 -14.19 -2.31 -18.11
N SER A 96 -15.02 -3.03 -18.86
CA SER A 96 -14.88 -3.19 -20.32
C SER A 96 -14.83 -1.87 -21.09
N ASP A 97 -15.53 -0.84 -20.63
CA ASP A 97 -15.48 0.53 -21.18
C ASP A 97 -14.08 1.14 -21.15
N GLN A 98 -13.28 0.81 -20.13
CA GLN A 98 -11.89 1.28 -20.01
C GLN A 98 -10.92 0.45 -20.84
N TRP A 99 -11.26 -0.80 -21.17
CA TRP A 99 -10.38 -1.74 -21.87
C TRP A 99 -10.63 -1.86 -23.36
N ALA A 100 -11.82 -1.51 -23.87
CA ALA A 100 -12.17 -1.67 -25.29
C ALA A 100 -11.15 -1.03 -26.24
N GLU A 101 -10.83 0.26 -26.05
CA GLU A 101 -9.85 0.96 -26.90
C GLU A 101 -8.42 0.42 -26.73
N ARG A 102 -8.09 -0.08 -25.54
CA ARG A 102 -6.77 -0.65 -25.23
C ARG A 102 -6.60 -2.01 -25.91
N ILE A 103 -7.63 -2.84 -25.87
CA ILE A 103 -7.68 -4.14 -26.55
C ILE A 103 -7.57 -3.93 -28.07
N ALA A 104 -8.21 -2.89 -28.62
CA ALA A 104 -8.13 -2.55 -30.04
C ALA A 104 -6.71 -2.19 -30.52
N GLN A 105 -5.82 -1.73 -29.62
CA GLN A 105 -4.39 -1.51 -29.95
C GLN A 105 -3.61 -2.82 -30.14
N GLY A 106 -4.21 -3.95 -29.77
CA GLY A 106 -3.62 -5.27 -29.91
C GLY A 106 -2.81 -5.69 -28.69
N LYS A 107 -2.86 -7.00 -28.42
CA LYS A 107 -2.25 -7.64 -27.25
C LYS A 107 -0.75 -7.39 -27.13
N GLN A 108 -0.01 -7.34 -28.24
CA GLN A 108 1.43 -7.06 -28.20
C GLN A 108 1.78 -5.66 -27.73
N SER A 109 0.98 -4.66 -28.08
CA SER A 109 1.18 -3.29 -27.57
C SER A 109 1.00 -3.25 -26.06
N LEU A 110 -0.03 -3.94 -25.55
CA LEU A 110 -0.29 -4.04 -24.11
C LEU A 110 0.84 -4.75 -23.36
N TYR A 111 1.38 -5.83 -23.91
CA TYR A 111 2.55 -6.50 -23.35
C TYR A 111 3.77 -5.57 -23.31
N SER A 112 4.07 -4.87 -24.41
CA SER A 112 5.19 -3.93 -24.47
C SER A 112 5.05 -2.83 -23.43
N ASN A 113 3.86 -2.23 -23.30
CA ASN A 113 3.59 -1.19 -22.31
C ASN A 113 3.71 -1.71 -20.88
N ALA A 114 3.25 -2.93 -20.59
CA ALA A 114 3.37 -3.52 -19.26
C ALA A 114 4.82 -3.87 -18.89
N ILE A 115 5.61 -4.35 -19.87
CA ILE A 115 7.02 -4.73 -19.66
C ILE A 115 7.88 -3.48 -19.51
N ASN A 116 7.72 -2.50 -20.40
CA ASN A 116 8.59 -1.31 -20.48
C ASN A 116 8.09 -0.14 -19.60
N GLY A 117 6.82 -0.17 -19.19
CA GLY A 117 6.15 0.93 -18.52
C GLY A 117 5.56 1.94 -19.52
N ILE A 118 4.57 2.70 -19.06
CA ILE A 118 3.93 3.77 -19.83
C ILE A 118 3.36 4.84 -18.89
N GLY A 119 3.76 6.09 -19.10
CA GLY A 119 3.30 7.22 -18.27
C GLY A 119 3.59 6.99 -16.78
N VAL A 120 2.53 6.86 -15.98
CA VAL A 120 2.61 6.59 -14.52
C VAL A 120 2.78 5.12 -14.17
N MET A 121 2.55 4.20 -15.12
CA MET A 121 2.71 2.75 -14.90
C MET A 121 4.19 2.39 -15.01
N PRO A 122 4.85 1.95 -13.92
CA PRO A 122 6.27 1.58 -13.96
C PRO A 122 6.49 0.32 -14.78
N ALA A 123 7.71 0.16 -15.31
CA ALA A 123 8.15 -1.06 -15.99
C ALA A 123 7.88 -2.30 -15.12
N LYS A 124 7.27 -3.33 -15.72
CA LYS A 124 6.86 -4.58 -15.05
C LYS A 124 5.98 -4.38 -13.82
N GLY A 125 5.21 -3.28 -13.76
CA GLY A 125 4.42 -2.92 -12.58
C GLY A 125 5.26 -2.65 -11.32
N GLY A 126 6.56 -2.37 -11.48
CA GLY A 126 7.52 -2.17 -10.38
C GLY A 126 8.24 -3.45 -9.93
N ALA A 127 7.89 -4.61 -10.49
CA ALA A 127 8.51 -5.88 -10.15
C ALA A 127 9.66 -6.23 -11.10
N SER A 128 10.84 -5.63 -10.87
CA SER A 128 12.02 -5.81 -11.71
C SER A 128 12.57 -7.24 -11.75
N ASN A 129 12.23 -8.06 -10.75
CA ASN A 129 12.64 -9.46 -10.64
C ASN A 129 11.74 -10.44 -11.42
N LEU A 130 10.59 -10.00 -11.96
CA LEU A 130 9.71 -10.88 -12.75
C LEU A 130 10.18 -10.98 -14.20
N SER A 131 10.04 -12.18 -14.76
CA SER A 131 10.26 -12.42 -16.19
C SER A 131 9.16 -11.75 -17.03
N ASP A 132 9.48 -11.44 -18.28
CA ASP A 132 8.51 -10.84 -19.20
C ASP A 132 7.30 -11.75 -19.43
N ASP A 133 7.50 -13.07 -19.39
CA ASP A 133 6.41 -14.04 -19.55
C ASP A 133 5.44 -14.05 -18.36
N ASN A 134 5.94 -13.83 -17.14
CA ASN A 134 5.07 -13.64 -15.97
C ASN A 134 4.25 -12.34 -16.10
N ILE A 135 4.85 -11.28 -16.64
CA ILE A 135 4.12 -10.02 -16.92
C ILE A 135 3.06 -10.21 -18.02
N LYS A 136 3.39 -10.92 -19.11
CA LYS A 136 2.42 -11.25 -20.17
C LYS A 136 1.25 -12.06 -19.64
N ALA A 137 1.51 -13.05 -18.79
CA ALA A 137 0.46 -13.84 -18.15
C ALA A 137 -0.48 -12.97 -17.31
N ALA A 138 0.06 -11.98 -16.57
CA ALA A 138 -0.75 -11.04 -15.81
C ALA A 138 -1.62 -10.15 -16.73
N VAL A 139 -1.07 -9.69 -17.85
CA VAL A 139 -1.85 -8.94 -18.85
C VAL A 139 -2.96 -9.81 -19.42
N ASP A 140 -2.69 -11.08 -19.75
CA ASP A 140 -3.73 -12.00 -20.24
C ASP A 140 -4.86 -12.20 -19.23
N TYR A 141 -4.54 -12.33 -17.95
CA TYR A 141 -5.53 -12.42 -16.87
C TYR A 141 -6.38 -11.15 -16.78
N ILE A 142 -5.74 -9.96 -16.80
CA ILE A 142 -6.50 -8.70 -16.77
C ILE A 142 -7.44 -8.60 -17.97
N LEU A 143 -6.98 -9.00 -19.15
CA LEU A 143 -7.79 -8.99 -20.37
C LEU A 143 -8.93 -9.99 -20.33
N SER A 144 -8.73 -11.20 -19.78
CA SER A 144 -9.81 -12.18 -19.66
C SER A 144 -10.92 -11.71 -18.73
N GLU A 145 -10.56 -10.98 -17.67
CA GLU A 145 -11.52 -10.42 -16.73
C GLU A 145 -12.21 -9.15 -17.25
N SER A 146 -11.69 -8.52 -18.30
CA SER A 146 -12.14 -7.19 -18.76
C SER A 146 -12.80 -7.18 -20.15
N ASN A 147 -13.09 -8.35 -20.70
CA ASN A 147 -13.64 -8.55 -22.04
C ASN A 147 -15.17 -8.62 -22.07
#